data_AF-A0A379TY19-F1
#
_entry.id   AF-A0A379TY19-F1
#
_cell.length_a   1.000
_cell.length_b   1.000
_cell.length_c   1.000
_cell.angle_alpha   90.00
_cell.angle_beta   90.00
_cell.angle_gamma   90.00
#
_symmetry.space_group_name_H-M   'P 1'
#
loop_
_entity.id
_entity.type
_entity.pdbx_description
1 polymer ?
#
loop_
_entity_poly.entity_id
_entity_poly.type
_entity_poly.pdbx_seq_one_letter_code
_entity_poly.pdbx_strand_id
1 'polypeptide(L)'
;MIYLPGLMAICYMYIPTSLLKHQVITFNILPTGRFIHYLRSQNVLSSPGCVVKEIAGTSAVEVSGVPSCLTRITQLASVLDNALVKRKDSAVSVNIYTLKYATAMDTQYQYRDQAVVVPGVVSVLREMSKSGVPAASPSDGSPATQALPMFAADPRQNAVIVRDYAANMAGYRKLITELDQRQQMIEISVKIIDVNAGDINQLGIDWGDGSVAGWEEDCFQFGSE
;
A
#
# COMPACT_ATOMS: atom_id res chain seq x y z
N MET A 1 34.44 -75.16 -45.62
CA MET A 1 35.28 -74.78 -44.46
C MET A 1 36.36 -73.83 -44.99
N ILE A 2 36.63 -72.66 -44.43
CA ILE A 2 36.26 -72.11 -43.11
C ILE A 2 35.47 -70.80 -43.27
N TYR A 3 34.58 -70.54 -42.31
CA TYR A 3 33.64 -69.41 -42.25
C TYR A 3 34.15 -68.40 -41.22
N LEU A 4 34.29 -67.11 -41.56
CA LEU A 4 34.49 -66.02 -40.59
C LEU A 4 34.15 -64.66 -41.24
N PRO A 5 32.90 -64.17 -41.09
CA PRO A 5 32.44 -62.94 -41.74
C PRO A 5 32.80 -61.66 -40.96
N GLY A 6 32.66 -60.54 -41.65
CA GLY A 6 33.15 -59.21 -41.27
C GLY A 6 32.87 -58.74 -39.83
N LEU A 7 33.94 -58.26 -39.20
CA LEU A 7 33.91 -57.52 -37.95
C LEU A 7 33.52 -56.05 -38.22
N MET A 8 32.24 -55.85 -38.58
CA MET A 8 31.63 -54.52 -38.59
C MET A 8 31.48 -54.04 -37.15
N ALA A 9 32.42 -53.23 -36.69
CA ALA A 9 32.35 -52.58 -35.39
C ALA A 9 31.25 -51.52 -35.39
N ILE A 10 30.02 -51.93 -35.05
CA ILE A 10 28.89 -51.03 -34.86
C ILE A 10 29.14 -50.24 -33.57
N CYS A 11 29.71 -49.04 -33.70
CA CYS A 11 29.78 -48.09 -32.60
C CYS A 11 28.37 -47.60 -32.26
N TYR A 12 27.70 -48.30 -31.33
CA TYR A 12 26.56 -47.77 -30.61
C TYR A 12 27.03 -46.57 -29.77
N MET A 13 26.95 -45.38 -30.37
CA MET A 13 27.16 -44.13 -29.65
C MET A 13 25.96 -43.90 -28.71
N TYR A 14 26.01 -44.55 -27.55
CA TYR A 14 25.06 -44.33 -26.47
C TYR A 14 25.23 -42.91 -25.95
N ILE A 15 24.43 -41.98 -26.48
CA ILE A 15 24.27 -40.65 -25.88
C ILE A 15 23.69 -40.92 -24.49
N PRO A 16 24.43 -40.62 -23.39
CA PRO A 16 23.94 -40.91 -22.07
C PRO A 16 22.70 -40.04 -21.80
N THR A 17 21.59 -40.69 -21.48
CA THR A 17 20.30 -40.04 -21.20
C THR A 17 20.31 -39.14 -19.95
N SER A 18 21.44 -39.08 -19.24
CA SER A 18 21.67 -38.36 -17.97
C SER A 18 21.80 -36.84 -18.07
N LEU A 19 21.69 -36.25 -19.27
CA LEU A 19 21.80 -34.80 -19.50
C LEU A 19 20.46 -34.11 -19.85
N LEU A 20 19.37 -34.87 -19.97
CA LEU A 20 18.03 -34.31 -20.11
C LEU A 20 17.55 -33.81 -18.73
N LYS A 21 17.36 -32.50 -18.61
CA LYS A 21 16.77 -31.88 -17.42
C LYS A 21 15.35 -31.42 -17.73
N HIS A 22 14.48 -31.58 -16.75
CA HIS A 22 13.10 -31.09 -16.76
C HIS A 22 13.02 -29.85 -15.87
N GLN A 23 12.35 -28.80 -16.36
CA GLN A 23 12.12 -27.57 -15.61
C GLN A 23 10.72 -27.05 -15.88
N VAL A 24 9.99 -26.70 -14.82
CA VAL A 24 8.71 -25.99 -14.93
C VAL A 24 8.98 -24.50 -14.86
N ILE A 25 8.45 -23.75 -15.83
CA ILE A 25 8.48 -22.28 -15.87
C ILE A 25 7.05 -21.79 -15.68
N THR A 26 6.82 -20.95 -14.68
CA THR A 26 5.55 -20.28 -14.41
C THR A 26 5.58 -18.84 -14.95
N PHE A 27 4.43 -18.36 -15.40
CA PHE A 27 4.22 -17.01 -15.92
C PHE A 27 3.16 -16.28 -15.10
N ASN A 28 3.36 -14.99 -14.87
CA ASN A 28 2.39 -14.15 -14.17
C ASN A 28 1.28 -13.66 -15.10
N ILE A 29 1.65 -13.18 -16.31
CA ILE A 29 0.71 -12.57 -17.27
C ILE A 29 0.79 -13.20 -18.66
N LEU A 30 1.95 -13.72 -19.08
CA LEU A 30 2.13 -14.29 -20.41
C LEU A 30 1.36 -15.61 -20.57
N PRO A 31 0.38 -15.72 -21.51
CA PRO A 31 -0.28 -16.99 -21.76
C PRO A 31 0.66 -17.95 -22.50
N THR A 32 0.69 -19.19 -22.01
CA THR A 32 1.37 -20.39 -22.52
C THR A 32 1.37 -20.47 -24.05
N GLY A 33 0.18 -20.39 -24.68
CA GLY A 33 0.03 -20.46 -26.13
C GLY A 33 0.77 -19.36 -26.91
N ARG A 34 0.82 -18.12 -26.40
CA ARG A 34 1.61 -17.04 -27.04
C ARG A 34 3.10 -17.29 -26.90
N PHE A 35 3.55 -17.80 -25.75
CA PHE A 35 4.95 -18.15 -25.54
C PHE A 35 5.39 -19.28 -26.48
N ILE A 36 4.61 -20.37 -26.57
CA ILE A 36 4.90 -21.49 -27.48
C ILE A 36 4.89 -21.04 -28.95
N HIS A 37 3.96 -20.16 -29.35
CA HIS A 37 3.95 -19.57 -30.68
C HIS A 37 5.21 -18.75 -30.96
N TYR A 38 5.67 -17.94 -30.00
CA TYR A 38 6.89 -17.14 -30.10
C TYR A 38 8.17 -18.01 -30.18
N LEU A 39 8.25 -19.09 -29.40
CA LEU A 39 9.38 -20.04 -29.47
C LEU A 39 9.46 -20.75 -30.83
N ARG A 40 8.32 -21.05 -31.45
CA ARG A 40 8.26 -21.58 -32.82
C ARG A 40 8.68 -20.55 -33.86
N SER A 41 8.16 -19.32 -33.79
CA SER A 41 8.47 -18.27 -34.79
C SER A 41 9.93 -17.80 -34.74
N GLN A 42 10.56 -17.82 -33.56
CA GLN A 42 11.99 -17.53 -33.38
C GLN A 42 12.91 -18.74 -33.63
N ASN A 43 12.35 -19.88 -34.05
CA ASN A 43 13.09 -21.12 -34.31
C ASN A 43 14.00 -21.55 -33.13
N VAL A 44 13.59 -21.28 -31.88
CA VAL A 44 14.37 -21.63 -30.67
C VAL A 44 14.32 -23.16 -30.41
N LEU A 45 13.31 -23.82 -30.99
CA LEU A 45 13.03 -25.24 -30.87
C LEU A 45 13.82 -26.13 -31.87
N SER A 46 14.72 -25.59 -32.70
CA SER A 46 15.43 -26.40 -33.73
C SER A 46 16.42 -27.42 -33.16
N SER A 47 16.82 -27.29 -31.89
CA SER A 47 17.76 -28.25 -31.28
C SER A 47 17.04 -29.57 -31.02
N PRO A 48 17.49 -30.71 -31.61
CA PRO A 48 16.90 -32.01 -31.30
C PRO A 48 17.04 -32.27 -29.79
N GLY A 49 15.92 -32.64 -29.15
CA GLY A 49 15.87 -32.86 -27.70
C GLY A 49 15.52 -31.63 -26.86
N CYS A 50 14.99 -30.53 -27.42
CA CYS A 50 14.33 -29.48 -26.64
C CYS A 50 12.80 -29.50 -26.88
N VAL A 51 12.06 -30.04 -25.91
CA VAL A 51 10.60 -30.20 -25.97
C VAL A 51 9.94 -29.26 -24.98
N VAL A 52 8.90 -28.57 -25.43
CA VAL A 52 8.14 -27.59 -24.65
C VAL A 52 6.68 -28.03 -24.62
N LYS A 53 6.14 -28.31 -23.44
CA LYS A 53 4.79 -28.80 -23.22
C LYS A 53 4.03 -27.87 -22.28
N GLU A 54 2.79 -27.55 -22.64
CA GLU A 54 1.91 -26.77 -21.79
C GLU A 54 1.32 -27.63 -20.65
N ILE A 55 1.25 -27.07 -19.45
CA ILE A 55 0.52 -27.66 -18.32
C ILE A 55 -0.91 -27.09 -18.38
N ALA A 56 -1.84 -27.90 -18.90
CA ALA A 56 -3.22 -27.49 -19.17
C ALA A 56 -3.90 -26.88 -17.92
N GLY A 57 -4.61 -25.77 -18.12
CA GLY A 57 -5.30 -25.05 -17.05
C GLY A 57 -4.40 -24.16 -16.18
N THR A 58 -3.11 -24.01 -16.52
CA THR A 58 -2.18 -23.16 -15.76
C THR A 58 -1.37 -22.25 -16.70
N SER A 59 -0.92 -21.10 -16.18
CA SER A 59 0.08 -20.25 -16.84
C SER A 59 1.49 -20.84 -16.67
N ALA A 60 1.67 -22.13 -16.94
CA ALA A 60 2.93 -22.83 -16.74
C ALA A 60 3.28 -23.77 -17.90
N VAL A 61 4.58 -23.90 -18.14
CA VAL A 61 5.15 -24.67 -19.24
C VAL A 61 6.25 -25.58 -18.69
N GLU A 62 6.13 -26.87 -19.00
CA GLU A 62 7.17 -27.86 -18.78
C GLU A 62 8.15 -27.82 -19.95
N VAL A 63 9.44 -27.65 -19.65
CA VAL A 63 10.53 -27.67 -20.64
C VAL A 63 11.47 -28.83 -20.31
N SER A 64 11.73 -29.66 -21.32
CA SER A 64 12.54 -30.87 -21.20
C SER A 64 13.65 -30.82 -22.24
N GLY A 65 14.92 -30.88 -21.81
CA GLY A 65 16.03 -30.94 -22.76
C GLY A 65 17.42 -30.63 -22.21
N VAL A 66 18.32 -30.27 -23.13
CA VAL A 66 19.71 -29.90 -22.86
C VAL A 66 19.77 -28.58 -22.07
N PRO A 67 20.65 -28.43 -21.06
CA PRO A 67 20.73 -27.23 -20.22
C PRO A 67 20.84 -25.90 -20.97
N SER A 68 21.55 -25.87 -22.10
CA SER A 68 21.68 -24.67 -22.95
C SER A 68 20.35 -24.20 -23.56
N CYS A 69 19.40 -25.12 -23.82
CA CYS A 69 18.05 -24.75 -24.24
C CYS A 69 17.24 -24.20 -23.06
N LEU A 70 17.31 -24.85 -21.89
CA LEU A 70 16.60 -24.44 -20.66
C LEU A 70 16.96 -23.01 -20.25
N THR A 71 18.25 -22.66 -20.24
CA THR A 71 18.71 -21.30 -19.92
C THR A 71 18.14 -20.26 -20.89
N ARG A 72 18.21 -20.52 -22.21
CA ARG A 72 17.69 -19.60 -23.24
C ARG A 72 16.18 -19.40 -23.12
N ILE A 73 15.42 -20.49 -22.93
CA ILE A 73 13.96 -20.44 -22.78
C ILE A 73 13.58 -19.70 -21.49
N THR A 74 14.29 -19.94 -20.37
CA THR A 74 14.06 -19.25 -19.09
C THR A 74 14.38 -17.75 -19.16
N GLN A 75 15.45 -17.37 -19.86
CA GLN A 75 15.80 -15.97 -20.08
C GLN A 75 14.77 -15.26 -20.97
N LEU A 76 14.32 -15.89 -22.05
CA LEU A 76 13.27 -15.33 -22.91
C LEU A 76 11.92 -15.25 -22.18
N ALA A 77 11.55 -16.30 -21.43
CA ALA A 77 10.35 -16.34 -20.60
C ALA A 77 10.28 -15.15 -19.64
N SER A 78 11.33 -14.97 -18.83
CA SER A 78 11.40 -13.88 -17.85
C SER A 78 11.39 -12.49 -18.51
N VAL A 79 12.11 -12.28 -19.62
CA VAL A 79 12.10 -10.99 -20.33
C VAL A 79 10.71 -10.67 -20.90
N LEU A 80 10.03 -11.64 -21.53
CA LEU A 80 8.71 -11.44 -22.12
C LEU A 80 7.62 -11.22 -21.07
N ASP A 81 7.60 -12.00 -19.98
CA ASP A 81 6.62 -11.85 -18.90
C ASP A 81 6.81 -10.51 -18.17
N ASN A 82 8.05 -10.14 -17.82
CA ASN A 82 8.35 -8.84 -17.22
C ASN A 82 8.01 -7.66 -18.15
N ALA A 83 8.16 -7.81 -19.48
CA ALA A 83 7.75 -6.78 -20.43
C ALA A 83 6.22 -6.60 -20.47
N LEU A 84 5.44 -7.68 -20.29
CA LEU A 84 3.99 -7.59 -20.18
C LEU A 84 3.53 -7.05 -18.82
N VAL A 85 4.17 -7.46 -17.73
CA VAL A 85 3.97 -6.88 -16.38
C VAL A 85 4.16 -5.37 -16.43
N LYS A 86 5.32 -4.89 -16.90
CA LYS A 86 5.61 -3.44 -17.01
C LYS A 86 4.57 -2.70 -17.87
N ARG A 87 4.15 -3.25 -19.01
CA ARG A 87 3.10 -2.63 -19.85
C ARG A 87 1.75 -2.56 -19.15
N LYS A 88 1.37 -3.58 -18.36
CA LYS A 88 0.13 -3.59 -17.58
C LYS A 88 0.19 -2.60 -16.42
N ASP A 89 1.30 -2.57 -15.71
CA ASP A 89 1.51 -1.71 -14.53
C ASP A 89 1.54 -0.23 -14.92
N SER A 90 2.20 0.11 -16.04
CA SER A 90 2.20 1.46 -16.63
C SER A 90 0.92 1.82 -17.37
N ALA A 91 -0.09 0.93 -17.46
CA ALA A 91 -1.38 1.30 -18.03
C ALA A 91 -2.14 2.22 -17.08
N VAL A 92 -2.59 3.37 -17.59
CA VAL A 92 -3.42 4.30 -16.82
C VAL A 92 -4.84 3.72 -16.70
N SER A 93 -5.35 3.68 -15.48
CA SER A 93 -6.66 3.12 -15.14
C SER A 93 -7.48 4.14 -14.34
N VAL A 94 -8.81 4.02 -14.41
CA VAL A 94 -9.75 4.85 -13.65
C VAL A 94 -10.63 3.92 -12.82
N ASN A 95 -10.62 4.08 -11.51
CA ASN A 95 -11.43 3.32 -10.57
C ASN A 95 -12.32 4.26 -9.75
N ILE A 96 -13.53 3.78 -9.42
CA ILE A 96 -14.49 4.46 -8.56
C ILE A 96 -14.61 3.67 -7.25
N TYR A 97 -14.52 4.36 -6.12
CA TYR A 97 -14.58 3.79 -4.77
C TYR A 97 -15.69 4.48 -3.98
N THR A 98 -16.81 3.80 -3.76
CA THR A 98 -17.94 4.30 -2.95
C THR A 98 -17.61 4.25 -1.46
N LEU A 99 -17.87 5.33 -0.73
CA LEU A 99 -17.65 5.45 0.72
C LEU A 99 -18.95 5.19 1.49
N LYS A 100 -18.86 4.56 2.66
CA LYS A 100 -20.00 4.21 3.52
C LYS A 100 -20.15 5.13 4.73
N TYR A 101 -19.05 5.65 5.26
CA TYR A 101 -18.99 6.41 6.51
C TYR A 101 -18.31 7.77 6.32
N ALA A 102 -17.25 7.84 5.52
CA ALA A 102 -16.55 9.09 5.21
C ALA A 102 -17.20 9.85 4.03
N THR A 103 -16.95 11.17 3.93
CA THR A 103 -17.43 12.00 2.82
C THR A 103 -16.37 12.14 1.73
N ALA A 104 -16.79 12.01 0.46
CA ALA A 104 -15.88 12.17 -0.68
C ALA A 104 -15.43 13.64 -0.87
N MET A 105 -16.32 14.60 -0.57
CA MET A 105 -16.08 16.04 -0.63
C MET A 105 -15.85 16.66 0.75
N ASP A 106 -15.22 17.84 0.75
CA ASP A 106 -15.09 18.70 1.93
C ASP A 106 -16.47 19.20 2.37
N THR A 107 -16.72 19.18 3.68
CA THR A 107 -17.98 19.64 4.28
C THR A 107 -17.72 20.88 5.11
N GLN A 108 -18.42 21.97 4.81
CA GLN A 108 -18.32 23.22 5.57
C GLN A 108 -19.41 23.29 6.65
N TYR A 109 -19.00 23.42 7.90
CA TYR A 109 -19.87 23.62 9.06
C TYR A 109 -19.70 25.04 9.58
N GLN A 110 -20.80 25.67 10.01
CA GLN A 110 -20.77 26.94 10.74
C GLN A 110 -20.88 26.64 12.23
N TYR A 111 -19.85 26.97 13.00
CA TYR A 111 -19.85 26.81 14.45
C TYR A 111 -19.77 28.18 15.12
N ARG A 112 -20.92 28.65 15.62
CA ARG A 112 -21.13 30.05 16.04
C ARG A 112 -20.74 30.99 14.89
N ASP A 113 -19.81 31.90 15.13
CA ASP A 113 -19.35 32.91 14.18
C ASP A 113 -18.16 32.44 13.30
N GLN A 114 -17.78 31.16 13.40
CA GLN A 114 -16.61 30.60 12.70
C GLN A 114 -17.01 29.47 11.73
N ALA A 115 -16.64 29.64 10.46
CA ALA A 115 -16.74 28.59 9.45
C ALA A 115 -15.58 27.59 9.62
N VAL A 116 -15.92 26.32 9.86
CA VAL A 116 -14.98 25.20 10.01
C VAL A 116 -15.17 24.25 8.83
N VAL A 117 -14.11 24.03 8.04
CA VAL A 117 -14.13 23.08 6.92
C VAL A 117 -13.57 21.75 7.38
N VAL A 118 -14.36 20.69 7.25
CA VAL A 118 -13.92 19.30 7.46
C VAL A 118 -13.47 18.74 6.11
N PRO A 119 -12.19 18.37 5.94
CA PRO A 119 -11.68 17.87 4.67
C PRO A 119 -12.25 16.47 4.37
N GLY A 120 -12.70 16.27 3.13
CA GLY A 120 -13.13 14.98 2.63
C GLY A 120 -11.96 14.09 2.19
N VAL A 121 -12.28 12.83 1.89
CA VAL A 121 -11.27 11.82 1.50
C VAL A 121 -10.44 12.28 0.29
N VAL A 122 -11.03 12.97 -0.69
CA VAL A 122 -10.31 13.45 -1.89
C VAL A 122 -9.27 14.52 -1.55
N SER A 123 -9.57 15.42 -0.61
CA SER A 123 -8.64 16.47 -0.19
C SER A 123 -7.47 15.88 0.60
N VAL A 124 -7.75 14.91 1.48
CA VAL A 124 -6.71 14.15 2.21
C VAL A 124 -5.80 13.37 1.24
N LEU A 125 -6.37 12.59 0.31
CA LEU A 125 -5.60 11.84 -0.70
C LEU A 125 -4.75 12.75 -1.58
N ARG A 126 -5.29 13.90 -1.99
CA ARG A 126 -4.57 14.90 -2.76
C ARG A 126 -3.39 15.47 -1.97
N GLU A 127 -3.59 15.80 -0.70
CA GLU A 127 -2.52 16.36 0.13
C GLU A 127 -1.42 15.33 0.43
N MET A 128 -1.79 14.08 0.73
CA MET A 128 -0.85 12.97 0.86
C MET A 128 -0.05 12.74 -0.44
N SER A 129 -0.68 12.87 -1.61
CA SER A 129 0.00 12.67 -2.90
C SER A 129 1.04 13.76 -3.21
N LYS A 130 0.84 15.00 -2.72
CA LYS A 130 1.81 16.09 -2.86
C LYS A 130 2.97 15.97 -1.86
N SER A 131 2.71 15.39 -0.69
CA SER A 131 3.64 15.41 0.45
C SER A 131 4.41 14.10 0.65
N GLY A 132 3.94 12.97 0.12
CA GLY A 132 4.38 11.64 0.55
C GLY A 132 4.94 10.69 -0.51
N VAL A 133 4.91 11.01 -1.81
CA VAL A 133 5.41 10.12 -2.87
C VAL A 133 5.96 10.89 -4.07
N PRO A 134 7.20 10.63 -4.53
CA PRO A 134 7.64 11.07 -5.84
C PRO A 134 6.94 10.22 -6.91
N ALA A 135 5.76 10.67 -7.34
CA ALA A 135 5.18 10.19 -8.59
C ALA A 135 6.22 10.41 -9.70
N ALA A 136 6.57 9.35 -10.44
CA ALA A 136 7.58 9.43 -11.47
C ALA A 136 7.14 10.41 -12.57
N SER A 137 7.69 11.63 -12.56
CA SER A 137 7.31 12.70 -13.47
C SER A 137 7.70 12.36 -14.91
N PRO A 138 6.75 12.23 -15.86
CA PRO A 138 7.06 12.39 -17.26
C PRO A 138 7.19 13.90 -17.52
N SER A 139 8.42 14.37 -17.59
CA SER A 139 8.72 15.73 -18.03
C SER A 139 8.45 15.86 -19.53
N ASP A 140 7.24 16.27 -19.92
CA ASP A 140 7.01 16.92 -21.21
C ASP A 140 5.77 17.82 -21.22
N GLY A 141 5.92 19.01 -21.80
CA GLY A 141 4.92 20.07 -21.71
C GLY A 141 3.75 19.87 -22.67
N SER A 142 2.56 19.56 -22.15
CA SER A 142 1.29 19.72 -22.88
C SER A 142 0.11 19.88 -21.92
N PRO A 143 -0.77 20.89 -22.11
CA PRO A 143 -1.84 21.24 -21.16
C PRO A 143 -3.02 20.23 -21.11
N ALA A 144 -2.92 19.09 -21.79
CA ALA A 144 -3.87 17.98 -21.73
C ALA A 144 -3.35 16.76 -20.94
N THR A 145 -2.06 16.72 -20.57
CA THR A 145 -1.48 15.60 -19.81
C THR A 145 -1.76 15.79 -18.31
N GLN A 146 -3.02 15.60 -17.94
CA GLN A 146 -3.51 15.80 -16.58
C GLN A 146 -2.69 14.95 -15.59
N ALA A 147 -1.96 15.64 -14.71
CA ALA A 147 -0.95 15.07 -13.83
C ALA A 147 -1.52 13.90 -13.00
N LEU A 148 -0.82 12.77 -13.04
CA LEU A 148 -1.11 11.60 -12.22
C LEU A 148 -0.34 11.70 -10.89
N PRO A 149 -0.90 11.23 -9.77
CA PRO A 149 -2.26 10.69 -9.61
C PRO A 149 -3.34 11.79 -9.58
N MET A 150 -4.51 11.52 -10.16
CA MET A 150 -5.65 12.42 -10.15
C MET A 150 -6.78 11.88 -9.27
N PHE A 151 -7.22 12.70 -8.31
CA PHE A 151 -8.34 12.40 -7.40
C PHE A 151 -9.49 13.40 -7.61
N ALA A 152 -10.69 12.87 -7.85
CA ALA A 152 -11.93 13.62 -7.96
C ALA A 152 -13.02 13.00 -7.06
N ALA A 153 -13.95 13.83 -6.59
CA ALA A 153 -15.08 13.40 -5.78
C ALA A 153 -16.36 13.39 -6.62
N ASP A 154 -17.18 12.35 -6.47
CA ASP A 154 -18.58 12.37 -6.89
C ASP A 154 -19.47 12.44 -5.63
N PRO A 155 -20.06 13.61 -5.32
CA PRO A 155 -20.98 13.74 -4.18
C PRO A 155 -22.30 12.99 -4.38
N ARG A 156 -22.71 12.72 -5.62
CA ARG A 156 -24.00 12.07 -5.92
C ARG A 156 -24.00 10.59 -5.54
N GLN A 157 -22.82 9.96 -5.58
CA GLN A 157 -22.60 8.56 -5.21
C GLN A 157 -21.79 8.40 -3.91
N ASN A 158 -21.46 9.51 -3.24
CA ASN A 158 -20.45 9.60 -2.17
C ASN A 158 -19.20 8.77 -2.50
N ALA A 159 -18.62 9.00 -3.68
CA ALA A 159 -17.57 8.16 -4.23
C ALA A 159 -16.29 8.96 -4.56
N VAL A 160 -15.15 8.29 -4.42
CA VAL A 160 -13.84 8.78 -4.82
C VAL A 160 -13.49 8.18 -6.18
N ILE A 161 -13.24 9.03 -7.17
CA ILE A 161 -12.72 8.64 -8.48
C ILE A 161 -11.20 8.84 -8.46
N VAL A 162 -10.47 7.75 -8.69
CA VAL A 162 -9.00 7.75 -8.76
C VAL A 162 -8.56 7.39 -10.17
N ARG A 163 -7.70 8.21 -10.76
CA ARG A 163 -7.03 7.94 -12.03
C ARG A 163 -5.52 7.95 -11.84
N ASP A 164 -4.90 6.79 -12.04
CA ASP A 164 -3.45 6.58 -11.95
C ASP A 164 -3.05 5.24 -12.61
N TYR A 165 -1.77 4.90 -12.58
CA TYR A 165 -1.20 3.62 -12.99
C TYR A 165 -1.87 2.42 -12.29
N ALA A 166 -2.11 1.34 -13.05
CA ALA A 166 -2.79 0.15 -12.57
C ALA A 166 -2.08 -0.51 -11.36
N ALA A 167 -0.76 -0.39 -11.26
CA ALA A 167 0.01 -0.87 -10.11
C ALA A 167 -0.40 -0.18 -8.78
N ASN A 168 -0.72 1.11 -8.82
CA ASN A 168 -1.00 1.91 -7.62
C ASN A 168 -2.45 1.74 -7.12
N MET A 169 -3.38 1.34 -8.00
CA MET A 169 -4.81 1.13 -7.69
C MET A 169 -5.07 0.20 -6.50
N ALA A 170 -4.22 -0.82 -6.32
CA ALA A 170 -4.34 -1.76 -5.21
C ALA A 170 -3.97 -1.13 -3.86
N GLY A 171 -3.05 -0.16 -3.85
CA GLY A 171 -2.69 0.63 -2.68
C GLY A 171 -3.81 1.59 -2.28
N TYR A 172 -4.31 2.38 -3.23
CA TYR A 172 -5.42 3.32 -2.98
C TYR A 172 -6.68 2.64 -2.44
N ARG A 173 -7.00 1.41 -2.89
CA ARG A 173 -8.12 0.63 -2.34
C ARG A 173 -8.02 0.42 -0.83
N LYS A 174 -6.83 0.06 -0.34
CA LYS A 174 -6.59 -0.18 1.09
C LYS A 174 -6.71 1.12 1.88
N LEU A 175 -5.99 2.17 1.45
CA LEU A 175 -6.02 3.48 2.10
C LEU A 175 -7.44 4.08 2.16
N ILE A 176 -8.22 3.98 1.08
CA ILE A 176 -9.63 4.45 1.08
C ILE A 176 -10.48 3.64 2.08
N THR A 177 -10.25 2.33 2.20
CA THR A 177 -10.95 1.48 3.18
C THR A 177 -10.55 1.80 4.63
N GLU A 178 -9.29 2.18 4.85
CA GLU A 178 -8.78 2.61 6.16
C GLU A 178 -9.25 4.03 6.54
N LEU A 179 -9.52 4.90 5.57
CA LEU A 179 -10.12 6.22 5.79
C LEU A 179 -11.66 6.15 5.95
N ASP A 180 -12.32 5.17 5.35
CA ASP A 180 -13.77 4.95 5.44
C ASP A 180 -14.17 4.21 6.74
N GLN A 181 -13.82 4.80 7.88
CA GLN A 181 -14.18 4.29 9.21
C GLN A 181 -15.35 5.07 9.84
N ARG A 182 -16.12 4.40 10.71
CA ARG A 182 -17.17 5.07 11.48
C ARG A 182 -16.54 6.05 12.47
N GLN A 183 -17.02 7.29 12.48
CA GLN A 183 -16.66 8.25 13.52
C GLN A 183 -17.18 7.74 14.88
N GLN A 184 -16.34 7.81 15.92
CA GLN A 184 -16.75 7.51 17.28
C GLN A 184 -17.35 8.76 17.92
N MET A 185 -18.56 8.67 18.45
CA MET A 185 -19.17 9.76 19.20
C MET A 185 -18.47 9.88 20.56
N ILE A 186 -17.95 11.07 20.86
CA ILE A 186 -17.33 11.40 22.14
C ILE A 186 -18.33 12.29 22.89
N GLU A 187 -18.78 11.83 24.06
CA GLU A 187 -19.62 12.63 24.96
C GLU A 187 -18.72 13.57 25.79
N ILE A 188 -18.95 14.88 25.68
CA ILE A 188 -18.20 15.89 26.43
C ILE A 188 -18.99 16.28 27.68
N SER A 189 -18.81 15.52 28.77
CA SER A 189 -19.44 15.81 30.06
C SER A 189 -18.72 16.96 30.78
N VAL A 190 -19.21 18.19 30.64
CA VAL A 190 -18.71 19.35 31.40
C VAL A 190 -19.31 19.36 32.81
N LYS A 191 -18.46 19.35 33.84
CA LYS A 191 -18.87 19.65 35.23
C LYS A 191 -18.39 21.04 35.61
N ILE A 192 -19.33 21.95 35.84
CA ILE A 192 -19.05 23.27 36.41
C ILE A 192 -19.11 23.10 37.93
N ILE A 193 -18.00 23.40 38.61
CA ILE A 193 -17.94 23.48 40.07
C ILE A 193 -17.68 24.95 40.39
N ASP A 194 -18.70 25.63 40.90
CA ASP A 194 -18.58 26.95 41.48
C ASP A 194 -18.22 26.78 42.97
N VAL A 195 -17.04 27.26 43.37
CA VAL A 195 -16.57 27.22 44.76
C VAL A 195 -16.71 28.62 45.33
N ASN A 196 -17.87 28.89 45.93
CA ASN A 196 -18.12 30.17 46.59
C ASN A 196 -17.44 30.17 47.96
N ALA A 197 -16.36 30.94 48.12
CA ALA A 197 -15.57 31.02 49.34
C ALA A 197 -16.13 32.03 50.37
N GLY A 198 -17.46 32.10 50.49
CA GLY A 198 -18.14 32.80 51.58
C GLY A 198 -18.27 31.89 52.80
N ASP A 199 -17.99 32.44 53.99
CA ASP A 199 -18.13 31.77 55.30
C ASP A 199 -17.28 30.53 55.56
N ILE A 200 -15.95 30.73 55.59
CA ILE A 200 -15.01 29.84 56.31
C ILE A 200 -14.36 30.59 57.48
N ASN A 201 -15.16 31.12 58.42
CA ASN A 201 -14.67 31.83 59.61
C ASN A 201 -15.67 31.77 60.79
N GLN A 202 -15.94 30.57 61.34
CA GLN A 202 -16.54 30.43 62.68
C GLN A 202 -16.50 29.03 63.34
N LEU A 203 -15.42 28.27 63.14
CA LEU A 203 -15.11 27.08 63.96
C LEU A 203 -13.71 27.17 64.56
N GLY A 204 -13.44 28.29 65.23
CA GLY A 204 -12.38 28.39 66.24
C GLY A 204 -12.94 27.88 67.57
N ILE A 205 -12.46 26.73 68.04
CA ILE A 205 -12.85 26.18 69.34
C ILE A 205 -11.98 26.87 70.40
N ASP A 206 -12.59 27.75 71.20
CA ASP A 206 -11.89 28.42 72.29
C ASP A 206 -11.73 27.46 73.49
N TRP A 207 -10.52 27.40 74.04
CA TRP A 207 -10.16 26.65 75.24
C TRP A 207 -9.44 27.58 76.21
N GLY A 208 -10.22 28.37 76.95
CA GLY A 208 -9.72 29.36 77.90
C GLY A 208 -10.52 29.36 79.20
N ASP A 209 -10.22 28.43 80.11
CA ASP A 209 -10.68 28.47 81.50
C ASP A 209 -9.52 28.74 82.47
N GLY A 210 -9.67 29.79 83.27
CA GLY A 210 -9.07 29.96 84.60
C GLY A 210 -7.54 29.88 84.75
N SER A 211 -6.86 31.02 84.82
CA SER A 211 -6.55 31.64 86.14
C SER A 211 -5.61 32.86 86.07
N VAL A 212 -5.71 33.72 87.08
CA VAL A 212 -5.02 35.01 87.20
C VAL A 212 -3.65 34.87 87.87
N ALA A 213 -2.61 35.44 87.26
CA ALA A 213 -1.45 36.01 87.97
C ALA A 213 -0.73 37.01 87.04
N GLY A 214 -0.88 38.31 87.31
CA GLY A 214 -0.18 39.36 86.56
C GLY A 214 1.13 39.77 87.23
N TRP A 215 2.11 40.14 86.41
CA TRP A 215 3.23 41.04 86.71
C TRP A 215 3.51 41.78 85.39
N GLU A 216 3.11 43.05 85.32
CA GLU A 216 4.00 44.22 85.49
C GLU A 216 4.72 44.54 84.17
N GLU A 217 4.40 45.71 83.60
CA GLU A 217 4.95 46.22 82.34
C GLU A 217 6.30 46.91 82.56
N ASP A 218 7.08 47.08 81.48
CA ASP A 218 7.90 48.29 81.35
C ASP A 218 7.96 48.74 79.88
N CYS A 219 7.96 50.06 79.65
CA CYS A 219 7.60 50.70 78.38
C CYS A 219 8.80 51.32 77.60
N PHE A 220 8.49 52.07 76.52
CA PHE A 220 9.34 52.99 75.72
C PHE A 220 10.14 52.39 74.52
N GLN A 221 10.23 53.03 73.34
CA GLN A 221 9.49 54.19 72.78
C GLN A 221 9.70 54.38 71.25
N PHE A 222 8.81 55.18 70.63
CA PHE A 222 8.95 55.84 69.31
C PHE A 222 7.86 55.35 68.30
N GLY A 223 7.43 56.00 67.20
CA GLY A 223 7.48 57.39 66.68
C GLY A 223 6.43 57.48 65.54
N SER A 224 5.60 58.53 65.40
CA SER A 224 5.86 59.89 64.87
C SER A 224 6.39 59.89 63.42
N GLU A 225 5.71 60.48 62.42
CA GLU A 225 4.65 61.53 62.44
C GLU A 225 3.60 61.32 61.35
#